data_AF-A0A958W1X5-F1
#
_entry.id   AF-A0A958W1X5-F1
#
_cell.length_a   1.000
_cell.length_b   1.000
_cell.length_c   1.000
_cell.angle_alpha   90.00
_cell.angle_beta   90.00
_cell.angle_gamma   90.00
#
_symmetry.space_group_name_H-M   'P 1'
#
loop_
_entity.id
_entity.type
_entity.pdbx_description
1 polymer ?
#
loop_
_entity_poly.entity_id
_entity_poly.type
_entity_poly.pdbx_seq_one_letter_code
_entity_poly.pdbx_strand_id
1 'polypeptide(L)'
;MNRLYFILIVCLGCSPSLTNNSLKTDLQNPRPEWLSAKPMQDRYYIGIGHSVKDGINNYIQSAKSSALEDIISEIRVTVSSTSVLSQIDANKEFQEKYEQIIKTTASDELQEYEQVDAWEDDQNYWVYYRLSKQRYKEIKDEQKRNAVTLALDFFTKAKQSERAGDDIQALGFYFKGFGAIEKYLGDPIRLEYEGKEILLTNEIYASIQQILDRIQLVANPAEIMLNRRVASGTETVVVTAVYKDSKKAIPDLPLKAAFEKGAGDVFPEYKTDASGQSKILITKISSKDVEQTVGVKVNMLNFAGANASPIYSLVAERMVAPKVNVLLKVQRPIVYITSEERTLGANKSNDQITNRVKNFLTSSGFEFTDSRGKAELWMDINANSEKGAVSGSIYITYVTAVIKVVTLSENKEIYATTLDRIKGYSLDYERSSQEAYNKSLEVLEKEKLPELLNAILQ
;
A
#
# COMPACT_ATOMS: atom_id res chain seq x y z
N MET A 1 -21.61 -89.50 24.82
CA MET A 1 -20.93 -88.90 23.65
C MET A 1 -19.72 -88.11 24.13
N ASN A 2 -18.54 -88.57 23.67
CA ASN A 2 -17.19 -88.01 23.68
C ASN A 2 -17.05 -86.48 23.87
N ARG A 3 -16.25 -86.05 24.87
CA ARG A 3 -14.87 -85.44 24.78
C ARG A 3 -14.93 -83.95 24.37
N LEU A 4 -14.21 -83.00 24.98
CA LEU A 4 -12.75 -82.94 25.10
C LEU A 4 -12.34 -81.83 26.12
N TYR A 5 -11.30 -82.08 26.92
CA TYR A 5 -10.52 -81.06 27.66
C TYR A 5 -9.51 -80.39 26.72
N PHE A 6 -9.19 -79.11 26.94
CA PHE A 6 -7.89 -78.54 26.57
C PHE A 6 -7.40 -77.55 27.64
N ILE A 7 -6.12 -77.67 27.94
CA ILE A 7 -5.31 -77.05 29.01
C ILE A 7 -4.62 -75.77 28.48
N LEU A 8 -3.89 -75.06 29.37
CA LEU A 8 -2.69 -74.20 29.19
C LEU A 8 -3.04 -72.68 29.25
N ILE A 9 -2.34 -71.73 29.90
CA ILE A 9 -0.95 -71.53 30.39
C ILE A 9 -0.96 -70.50 31.56
N VAL A 10 -0.01 -70.65 32.49
CA VAL A 10 0.44 -69.62 33.45
C VAL A 10 1.62 -68.84 32.85
N CYS A 11 1.61 -67.50 32.92
CA CYS A 11 2.82 -66.69 32.81
C CYS A 11 2.91 -65.67 33.95
N LEU A 12 3.90 -65.87 34.82
CA LEU A 12 4.48 -64.90 35.74
C LEU A 12 5.37 -63.93 34.95
N GLY A 13 5.28 -62.64 35.22
CA GLY A 13 6.23 -61.63 34.77
C GLY A 13 6.52 -60.65 35.90
N CYS A 14 7.74 -60.71 36.45
CA CYS A 14 8.30 -59.72 37.36
C CYS A 14 9.16 -58.69 36.59
N SER A 15 9.08 -57.44 37.07
CA SER A 15 10.09 -56.35 36.98
C SER A 15 10.07 -55.42 35.75
N PRO A 16 10.50 -54.14 35.87
CA PRO A 16 11.10 -53.46 37.02
C PRO A 16 10.35 -52.20 37.50
N SER A 17 10.61 -51.83 38.75
CA SER A 17 10.29 -50.56 39.38
C SER A 17 10.87 -49.38 38.59
N LEU A 18 10.00 -48.60 37.94
CA LEU A 18 10.30 -47.22 37.58
C LEU A 18 10.25 -46.39 38.85
N THR A 19 11.44 -46.05 39.34
CA THR A 19 11.66 -44.99 40.31
C THR A 19 11.11 -43.70 39.70
N ASN A 20 9.93 -43.28 40.17
CA ASN A 20 9.37 -41.96 39.91
C ASN A 20 10.29 -40.89 40.51
N ASN A 21 11.31 -40.48 39.75
CA ASN A 21 12.05 -39.25 40.01
C ASN A 21 11.16 -38.00 39.86
N SER A 22 9.95 -38.11 39.29
CA SER A 22 8.99 -37.01 39.15
C SER A 22 8.39 -36.52 40.48
N LEU A 23 8.37 -37.36 41.53
CA LEU A 23 7.83 -36.97 42.85
C LEU A 23 8.84 -36.21 43.71
N LYS A 24 10.14 -36.27 43.39
CA LYS A 24 11.16 -35.52 44.14
C LYS A 24 11.27 -34.06 43.70
N THR A 25 10.89 -33.73 42.46
CA THR A 25 10.91 -32.35 41.94
C THR A 25 9.75 -31.51 42.49
N ASP A 26 8.59 -32.15 42.74
CA ASP A 26 7.33 -31.47 43.12
C ASP A 26 7.33 -30.89 44.55
N LEU A 27 8.21 -31.34 45.43
CA LEU A 27 8.30 -30.85 46.81
C LEU A 27 9.18 -29.60 46.99
N GLN A 28 10.01 -29.23 45.99
CA GLN A 28 10.93 -28.09 46.09
C GLN A 28 10.39 -26.81 45.44
N ASN A 29 9.35 -26.88 44.61
CA ASN A 29 8.76 -25.72 43.95
C ASN A 29 7.21 -25.82 43.90
N PRO A 30 6.51 -25.76 45.05
CA PRO A 30 5.07 -25.98 45.10
C PRO A 30 4.33 -24.96 44.22
N ARG A 31 3.37 -25.45 43.42
CA ARG A 31 2.61 -24.62 42.48
C ARG A 31 1.84 -23.50 43.22
N PRO A 32 2.08 -22.22 42.90
CA PRO A 32 1.40 -21.10 43.55
C PRO A 32 -0.12 -21.04 43.28
N GLU A 33 -0.87 -20.49 44.24
CA GLU A 33 -2.34 -20.34 44.13
C GLU A 33 -2.76 -19.44 42.95
N TRP A 34 -1.94 -18.44 42.60
CA TRP A 34 -2.24 -17.51 41.50
C TRP A 34 -2.26 -18.17 40.12
N LEU A 35 -1.68 -19.37 39.98
CA LEU A 35 -1.78 -20.20 38.77
C LEU A 35 -3.08 -21.01 38.69
N SER A 36 -3.85 -21.07 39.77
CA SER A 36 -5.16 -21.74 39.82
C SER A 36 -6.31 -20.73 39.67
N ALA A 37 -6.15 -19.53 40.22
CA ALA A 37 -7.10 -18.42 40.05
C ALA A 37 -6.38 -17.07 40.10
N LYS A 38 -6.76 -16.15 39.19
CA LYS A 38 -6.19 -14.80 39.15
C LYS A 38 -6.49 -14.06 40.47
N PRO A 39 -5.48 -13.51 41.16
CA PRO A 39 -5.70 -12.78 42.40
C PRO A 39 -6.65 -11.60 42.23
N MET A 40 -7.70 -11.51 43.07
CA MET A 40 -8.59 -10.34 43.09
C MET A 40 -7.98 -9.25 43.98
N GLN A 41 -7.31 -8.28 43.37
CA GLN A 41 -6.78 -7.11 44.07
C GLN A 41 -7.37 -5.83 43.48
N ASP A 42 -8.37 -5.23 44.14
CA ASP A 42 -9.10 -4.07 43.60
C ASP A 42 -8.19 -2.88 43.25
N ARG A 43 -7.09 -2.69 43.98
CA ARG A 43 -6.15 -1.57 43.80
C ARG A 43 -5.12 -1.78 42.68
N TYR A 44 -5.05 -2.99 42.10
CA TYR A 44 -4.03 -3.33 41.11
C TYR A 44 -4.67 -3.88 39.84
N TYR A 45 -4.08 -3.56 38.70
CA TYR A 45 -4.22 -4.39 37.51
C TYR A 45 -3.29 -5.58 37.65
N ILE A 46 -3.76 -6.76 37.28
CA ILE A 46 -3.03 -8.02 37.48
C ILE A 46 -2.72 -8.61 36.11
N GLY A 47 -1.47 -9.04 35.92
CA GLY A 47 -1.00 -9.69 34.70
C GLY A 47 -0.37 -11.03 35.00
N ILE A 48 -0.86 -12.09 34.39
CA ILE A 48 -0.25 -13.41 34.46
C ILE A 48 0.15 -13.82 33.05
N GLY A 49 1.46 -13.95 32.84
CA GLY A 49 2.03 -14.36 31.57
C GLY A 49 2.60 -15.76 31.61
N HIS A 50 2.60 -16.42 30.44
CA HIS A 50 3.07 -17.80 30.26
C HIS A 50 3.95 -17.92 29.02
N SER A 51 4.96 -18.77 29.08
CA SER A 51 5.71 -19.23 27.90
C SER A 51 6.23 -20.65 28.08
N VAL A 52 6.36 -21.36 26.96
CA VAL A 52 6.99 -22.68 26.89
C VAL A 52 8.52 -22.54 26.83
N LYS A 53 9.24 -23.47 27.46
CA LYS A 53 10.70 -23.62 27.44
C LYS A 53 11.13 -24.44 26.22
N ASP A 54 10.90 -23.90 25.03
CA ASP A 54 11.16 -24.58 23.75
C ASP A 54 12.66 -24.66 23.35
N GLY A 55 13.53 -24.00 24.10
CA GLY A 55 14.99 -23.96 23.87
C GLY A 55 15.42 -23.08 22.69
N ILE A 56 14.48 -22.43 22.00
CA ILE A 56 14.73 -21.63 20.79
C ILE A 56 14.54 -20.14 21.09
N ASN A 57 13.56 -19.81 21.94
CA ASN A 57 13.21 -18.43 22.28
C ASN A 57 13.58 -18.07 23.73
N ASN A 58 13.75 -16.77 23.99
CA ASN A 58 13.85 -16.27 25.36
C ASN A 58 12.47 -16.36 26.03
N TYR A 59 12.15 -17.55 26.55
CA TYR A 59 10.87 -17.86 27.17
C TYR A 59 10.52 -16.94 28.34
N ILE A 60 11.52 -16.45 29.08
CA ILE A 60 11.33 -15.46 30.14
C ILE A 60 10.78 -14.17 29.56
N GLN A 61 11.41 -13.64 28.50
CA GLN A 61 10.95 -12.42 27.84
C GLN A 61 9.56 -12.58 27.23
N SER A 62 9.27 -13.75 26.65
CA SER A 62 7.94 -14.09 26.11
C SER A 62 6.86 -14.07 27.20
N ALA A 63 7.10 -14.73 28.34
CA ALA A 63 6.17 -14.72 29.46
C ALA A 63 5.99 -13.32 30.05
N LYS A 64 7.06 -12.52 30.13
CA LYS A 64 6.97 -11.11 30.55
C LYS A 64 6.11 -10.28 29.60
N SER A 65 6.29 -10.42 28.29
CA SER A 65 5.45 -9.75 27.28
C SER A 65 3.98 -10.14 27.45
N SER A 66 3.72 -11.44 27.59
CA SER A 66 2.37 -11.98 27.81
C SER A 66 1.71 -11.44 29.09
N ALA A 67 2.47 -11.28 30.19
CA ALA A 67 1.94 -10.70 31.43
C ALA A 67 1.58 -9.22 31.29
N LEU A 68 2.36 -8.46 30.51
CA LEU A 68 2.09 -7.04 30.23
C LEU A 68 0.83 -6.90 29.36
N GLU A 69 0.68 -7.75 28.34
CA GLU A 69 -0.53 -7.82 27.51
C GLU A 69 -1.78 -8.12 28.34
N ASP A 70 -1.69 -9.04 29.32
CA ASP A 70 -2.78 -9.35 30.24
C ASP A 70 -3.16 -8.13 31.10
N ILE A 71 -2.18 -7.37 31.62
CA ILE A 71 -2.46 -6.09 32.33
C ILE A 71 -3.22 -5.11 31.41
N ILE A 72 -2.75 -4.94 30.18
CA ILE A 72 -3.33 -3.97 29.24
C ILE A 72 -4.76 -4.36 28.85
N SER A 73 -5.04 -5.66 28.77
CA SER A 73 -6.38 -6.17 28.52
C SER A 73 -7.40 -5.75 29.59
N GLU A 74 -6.95 -5.54 30.83
CA GLU A 74 -7.78 -5.01 31.93
C GLU A 74 -7.95 -3.48 31.86
N ILE A 75 -7.07 -2.76 31.15
CA ILE A 75 -7.14 -1.31 31.00
C ILE A 75 -8.17 -0.97 29.91
N ARG A 76 -9.36 -0.56 30.36
CA ARG A 76 -10.43 -0.12 29.46
C ARG A 76 -10.11 1.25 28.87
N VAL A 77 -9.90 1.30 27.55
CA VAL A 77 -9.92 2.55 26.77
C VAL A 77 -11.38 2.93 26.53
N THR A 78 -11.78 4.14 26.90
CA THR A 78 -13.13 4.66 26.65
C THR A 78 -13.07 5.91 25.79
N VAL A 79 -13.88 5.97 24.74
CA VAL A 79 -14.03 7.15 23.89
C VAL A 79 -15.31 7.89 24.26
N SER A 80 -15.19 9.18 24.55
CA SER A 80 -16.33 10.06 24.82
C SER A 80 -17.10 10.37 23.54
N SER A 81 -18.44 10.43 23.63
CA SER A 81 -19.29 10.88 22.53
C SER A 81 -19.10 12.34 22.12
N THR A 82 -18.48 13.15 22.98
CA THR A 82 -18.15 14.56 22.71
C THR A 82 -16.72 14.76 22.21
N SER A 83 -15.99 13.66 22.01
CA SER A 83 -14.61 13.68 21.52
C SER A 83 -14.55 14.00 20.02
N VAL A 84 -13.37 14.39 19.53
CA VAL A 84 -13.16 14.65 18.10
C VAL A 84 -13.38 13.39 17.27
N LEU A 85 -13.09 12.21 17.81
CA LEU A 85 -13.25 10.93 17.11
C LEU A 85 -14.71 10.68 16.73
N SER A 86 -15.64 11.02 17.64
CA SER A 86 -17.08 10.88 17.41
C SER A 86 -17.62 11.89 16.39
N GLN A 87 -16.92 13.00 16.15
CA GLN A 87 -17.28 13.99 15.12
C GLN A 87 -16.73 13.61 13.74
N ILE A 88 -15.55 12.98 13.70
CA ILE A 88 -14.86 12.62 12.46
C ILE A 88 -15.49 11.39 11.79
N ASP A 89 -15.95 10.39 12.55
CA ASP A 89 -16.41 9.12 11.98
C ASP A 89 -17.70 8.60 12.60
N ALA A 90 -18.80 8.65 11.83
CA ALA A 90 -20.10 8.09 12.20
C ALA A 90 -20.13 6.55 12.11
N ASN A 91 -19.22 5.93 11.35
CA ASN A 91 -19.23 4.49 11.05
C ASN A 91 -18.34 3.65 11.99
N LYS A 92 -17.74 4.26 13.04
CA LYS A 92 -16.92 3.62 14.09
C LYS A 92 -15.59 2.98 13.65
N GLU A 93 -15.32 2.79 12.37
CA GLU A 93 -14.09 2.15 11.87
C GLU A 93 -12.81 2.90 12.33
N PHE A 94 -12.83 4.23 12.27
CA PHE A 94 -11.73 5.07 12.73
C PHE A 94 -11.55 4.98 14.26
N GLN A 95 -12.65 4.90 15.00
CA GLN A 95 -12.60 4.75 16.45
C GLN A 95 -11.93 3.43 16.84
N GLU A 96 -12.28 2.32 16.16
CA GLU A 96 -11.68 1.00 16.40
C GLU A 96 -10.19 0.99 16.10
N LYS A 97 -9.78 1.57 14.96
CA LYS A 97 -8.35 1.72 14.59
C LYS A 97 -7.58 2.56 15.62
N TYR A 98 -8.17 3.67 16.07
CA TYR A 98 -7.59 4.51 17.12
C TYR A 98 -7.42 3.73 18.43
N GLU A 99 -8.47 3.06 18.90
CA GLU A 99 -8.43 2.27 20.13
C GLU A 99 -7.37 1.16 20.06
N GLN A 100 -7.22 0.52 18.90
CA GLN A 100 -6.19 -0.49 18.68
C GLN A 100 -4.78 0.12 18.78
N ILE A 101 -4.53 1.26 18.12
CA ILE A 101 -3.23 1.94 18.20
C ILE A 101 -2.89 2.33 19.64
N ILE A 102 -3.85 2.92 20.37
CA ILE A 102 -3.65 3.31 21.78
C ILE A 102 -3.35 2.09 22.66
N LYS A 103 -4.04 0.96 22.46
CA LYS A 103 -3.77 -0.28 23.20
C LYS A 103 -2.36 -0.81 22.92
N THR A 104 -1.93 -0.84 21.66
CA THR A 104 -0.59 -1.30 21.29
C THR A 104 0.48 -0.39 21.88
N THR A 105 0.35 0.93 21.76
CA THR A 105 1.33 1.88 22.32
C THR A 105 1.34 1.88 23.85
N ALA A 106 0.20 1.62 24.50
CA ALA A 106 0.15 1.48 25.95
C ALA A 106 0.99 0.31 26.47
N SER A 107 1.22 -0.72 25.64
CA SER A 107 2.11 -1.84 25.96
C SER A 107 3.56 -1.40 26.08
N ASP A 108 4.02 -0.62 25.11
CA ASP A 108 5.41 -0.16 25.06
C ASP A 108 5.71 0.89 26.14
N GLU A 109 4.67 1.60 26.60
CA GLU A 109 4.78 2.68 27.57
C GLU A 109 4.44 2.28 29.01
N LEU A 110 4.13 1.02 29.27
CA LEU A 110 3.78 0.58 30.62
C LEU A 110 5.00 0.71 31.54
N GLN A 111 4.85 1.48 32.61
CA GLN A 111 5.91 1.78 33.57
C GLN A 111 5.43 1.48 34.99
N GLU A 112 6.39 1.32 35.91
CA GLU A 112 6.14 1.12 37.34
C GLU A 112 5.23 -0.10 37.65
N TYR A 113 5.30 -1.15 36.82
CA TYR A 113 4.76 -2.47 37.14
C TYR A 113 5.77 -3.26 37.99
N GLU A 114 5.25 -4.13 38.85
CA GLU A 114 6.04 -4.89 39.81
C GLU A 114 5.93 -6.38 39.52
N GLN A 115 7.06 -7.08 39.54
CA GLN A 115 7.06 -8.55 39.60
C GLN A 115 6.72 -8.99 41.01
N VAL A 116 5.56 -9.61 41.17
CA VAL A 116 5.10 -10.16 42.45
C VAL A 116 5.70 -11.54 42.67
N ASP A 117 5.66 -12.38 41.63
CA ASP A 117 6.13 -13.76 41.70
C ASP A 117 6.52 -14.29 40.32
N ALA A 118 7.28 -15.39 40.29
CA ALA A 118 7.55 -16.17 39.10
C ALA A 118 7.63 -17.65 39.47
N TRP A 119 7.08 -18.50 38.60
CA TRP A 119 7.07 -19.94 38.82
C TRP A 119 7.40 -20.68 37.53
N GLU A 120 8.05 -21.83 37.64
CA GLU A 120 8.44 -22.63 36.49
C GLU A 120 8.40 -24.12 36.79
N ASP A 121 8.09 -24.89 35.75
CA ASP A 121 8.25 -26.35 35.72
C ASP A 121 9.23 -26.76 34.61
N ASP A 122 9.36 -28.05 34.35
CA ASP A 122 10.29 -28.58 33.33
C ASP A 122 10.00 -28.06 31.90
N GLN A 123 8.77 -27.62 31.61
CA GLN A 123 8.30 -27.26 30.27
C GLN A 123 7.90 -25.80 30.13
N ASN A 124 7.63 -25.09 31.22
CA ASN A 124 6.91 -23.83 31.20
C ASN A 124 7.48 -22.84 32.22
N TYR A 125 7.26 -21.57 31.93
CA TYR A 125 7.59 -20.45 32.79
C TYR A 125 6.40 -19.50 32.87
N TRP A 126 6.07 -19.07 34.08
CA TRP A 126 5.02 -18.10 34.36
C TRP A 126 5.55 -16.95 35.19
N VAL A 127 4.98 -15.78 34.96
CA VAL A 127 5.31 -14.58 35.72
C VAL A 127 4.03 -13.84 36.10
N TYR A 128 4.00 -13.34 37.32
CA TYR A 128 2.90 -12.57 37.88
C TYR A 128 3.35 -11.13 38.11
N TYR A 129 2.76 -10.21 37.34
CA TYR A 129 2.91 -8.77 37.46
C TYR A 129 1.69 -8.10 38.08
N ARG A 130 1.93 -6.99 38.78
CA ARG A 130 0.87 -6.08 39.21
C ARG A 130 1.23 -4.63 38.89
N LEU A 131 0.20 -3.80 38.67
CA LEU A 131 0.34 -2.37 38.43
C LEU A 131 -0.67 -1.61 39.28
N SER A 132 -0.21 -0.65 40.09
CA SER A 132 -1.10 0.17 40.93
C SER A 132 -2.02 1.03 40.06
N LYS A 133 -3.34 0.86 40.22
CA LYS A 133 -4.34 1.63 39.46
C LYS A 133 -4.24 3.13 39.75
N GLN A 134 -4.00 3.48 41.02
CA GLN A 134 -3.85 4.88 41.44
C GLN A 134 -2.61 5.49 40.78
N ARG A 135 -1.47 4.82 40.88
CA ARG A 135 -0.20 5.36 40.36
C ARG A 135 -0.23 5.47 38.83
N TYR A 136 -0.77 4.45 38.16
CA TYR A 136 -1.00 4.49 36.71
C TYR A 136 -1.84 5.71 36.31
N LYS A 137 -2.94 5.96 37.03
CA LYS A 137 -3.79 7.13 36.79
C LYS A 137 -3.04 8.45 37.00
N GLU A 138 -2.27 8.58 38.08
CA GLU A 138 -1.47 9.78 38.36
C GLU A 138 -0.49 10.09 37.23
N ILE A 139 0.24 9.08 36.74
CA ILE A 139 1.18 9.19 35.61
C ILE A 139 0.44 9.61 34.35
N LYS A 140 -0.69 8.96 34.02
CA LYS A 140 -1.47 9.31 32.81
C LYS A 140 -2.08 10.71 32.89
N ASP A 141 -2.57 11.12 34.07
CA ASP A 141 -3.10 12.46 34.28
C ASP A 141 -2.00 13.52 34.18
N GLU A 142 -0.78 13.25 34.67
CA GLU A 142 0.39 14.13 34.52
C GLU A 142 0.82 14.25 33.06
N GLN A 143 1.00 13.13 32.36
CA GLN A 143 1.32 13.11 30.93
C GLN A 143 0.29 13.90 30.12
N LYS A 144 -1.01 13.71 30.43
CA LYS A 144 -2.10 14.44 29.78
C LYS A 144 -2.04 15.94 30.06
N ARG A 145 -1.79 16.37 31.30
CA ARG A 145 -1.64 17.79 31.63
C ARG A 145 -0.49 18.44 30.87
N ASN A 146 0.65 17.76 30.77
CA ASN A 146 1.82 18.24 30.03
C ASN A 146 1.53 18.36 28.52
N ALA A 147 0.89 17.34 27.95
CA ALA A 147 0.43 17.33 26.56
C ALA A 147 -0.56 18.46 26.26
N VAL A 148 -1.57 18.66 27.11
CA VAL A 148 -2.57 19.73 26.97
C VAL A 148 -1.93 21.11 27.07
N THR A 149 -0.97 21.30 27.98
CA THR A 149 -0.24 22.57 28.12
C THR A 149 0.52 22.90 26.83
N LEU A 150 1.23 21.93 26.27
CA LEU A 150 1.96 22.11 25.02
C LEU A 150 1.02 22.36 23.82
N ALA A 151 -0.09 21.62 23.75
CA ALA A 151 -1.09 21.82 22.71
C ALA A 151 -1.75 23.21 22.79
N LEU A 152 -2.03 23.71 24.00
CA LEU A 152 -2.58 25.04 24.21
C LEU A 152 -1.61 26.16 23.80
N ASP A 153 -0.31 26.00 24.08
CA ASP A 153 0.72 26.94 23.61
C ASP A 153 0.74 27.00 22.07
N PHE A 154 0.77 25.86 21.40
CA PHE A 154 0.72 25.82 19.93
C PHE A 154 -0.60 26.34 19.36
N PHE A 155 -1.74 25.99 19.97
CA PHE A 155 -3.05 26.52 19.57
C PHE A 155 -3.09 28.05 19.68
N THR A 156 -2.52 28.60 20.75
CA THR A 156 -2.42 30.06 20.94
C THR A 156 -1.57 30.71 19.86
N LYS A 157 -0.39 30.12 19.56
CA LYS A 157 0.48 30.59 18.47
C LYS A 157 -0.21 30.51 17.11
N ALA A 158 -0.96 29.43 16.86
CA ALA A 158 -1.73 29.27 15.63
C ALA A 158 -2.79 30.37 15.48
N LYS A 159 -3.57 30.65 16.53
CA LYS A 159 -4.57 31.74 16.53
C LYS A 159 -3.94 33.12 16.34
N GLN A 160 -2.73 33.35 16.85
CA GLN A 160 -1.97 34.57 16.59
C GLN A 160 -1.53 34.66 15.12
N SER A 161 -1.02 33.58 14.53
CA SER A 161 -0.65 33.52 13.11
C SER A 161 -1.86 33.72 12.19
N GLU A 162 -3.03 33.14 12.50
CA GLU A 162 -4.29 33.39 11.76
C GLU A 162 -4.64 34.89 11.76
N ARG A 163 -4.56 35.55 12.93
CA ARG A 163 -4.84 36.99 13.06
C ARG A 163 -3.85 37.86 12.27
N ALA A 164 -2.61 37.39 12.14
CA ALA A 164 -1.58 38.04 11.33
C ALA A 164 -1.73 37.76 9.81
N GLY A 165 -2.64 36.86 9.42
CA GLY A 165 -2.84 36.44 8.03
C GLY A 165 -1.78 35.47 7.51
N ASP A 166 -1.05 34.78 8.40
CA ASP A 166 -0.08 33.74 8.07
C ASP A 166 -0.69 32.35 8.32
N ASP A 167 -1.59 31.93 7.42
CA ASP A 167 -2.33 30.68 7.60
C ASP A 167 -1.42 29.43 7.43
N ILE A 168 -0.31 29.51 6.69
CA ILE A 168 0.62 28.37 6.54
C ILE A 168 1.35 28.12 7.85
N GLN A 169 1.81 29.19 8.51
CA GLN A 169 2.38 29.08 9.85
C GLN A 169 1.32 28.63 10.86
N ALA A 170 0.09 29.14 10.76
CA ALA A 170 -1.01 28.71 11.61
C ALA A 170 -1.30 27.20 11.47
N LEU A 171 -1.37 26.67 10.24
CA LEU A 171 -1.50 25.23 9.99
C LEU A 171 -0.35 24.46 10.66
N GLY A 172 0.89 24.91 10.49
CA GLY A 172 2.05 24.29 11.12
C GLY A 172 1.94 24.24 12.66
N PHE A 173 1.42 25.30 13.29
CA PHE A 173 1.18 25.29 14.73
C PHE A 173 -0.02 24.44 15.14
N TYR A 174 -1.13 24.45 14.40
CA TYR A 174 -2.26 23.56 14.68
C TYR A 174 -1.89 22.09 14.61
N PHE A 175 -1.13 21.68 13.60
CA PHE A 175 -0.68 20.29 13.47
C PHE A 175 0.31 19.89 14.58
N LYS A 176 1.18 20.81 15.04
CA LYS A 176 2.03 20.57 16.23
C LYS A 176 1.20 20.44 17.51
N GLY A 177 0.19 21.30 17.67
CA GLY A 177 -0.75 21.23 18.78
C GLY A 177 -1.52 19.92 18.78
N PHE A 178 -2.01 19.49 17.62
CA PHE A 178 -2.67 18.21 17.41
C PHE A 178 -1.77 17.04 17.80
N GLY A 179 -0.54 17.01 17.29
CA GLY A 179 0.44 15.96 17.61
C GLY A 179 0.74 15.85 19.10
N ALA A 180 0.70 16.96 19.86
CA ALA A 180 0.90 16.92 21.31
C ALA A 180 -0.23 16.19 22.05
N ILE A 181 -1.48 16.21 21.54
CA ILE A 181 -2.66 15.61 22.18
C ILE A 181 -3.24 14.40 21.42
N GLU A 182 -2.53 13.89 20.41
CA GLU A 182 -3.03 12.79 19.56
C GLU A 182 -3.31 11.48 20.31
N LYS A 183 -2.74 11.30 21.51
CA LYS A 183 -3.02 10.14 22.38
C LYS A 183 -4.30 10.27 23.20
N TYR A 184 -4.92 11.45 23.19
CA TYR A 184 -6.07 11.81 24.01
C TYR A 184 -7.27 12.25 23.18
N LEU A 185 -7.34 11.84 21.91
CA LEU A 185 -8.43 12.22 21.00
C LEU A 185 -9.79 11.68 21.46
N GLY A 186 -9.82 10.60 22.24
CA GLY A 186 -11.04 10.04 22.82
C GLY A 186 -11.58 10.82 24.03
N ASP A 187 -10.81 11.76 24.57
CA ASP A 187 -11.20 12.55 25.73
C ASP A 187 -11.70 13.94 25.34
N PRO A 188 -12.75 14.47 26.01
CA PRO A 188 -13.17 15.85 25.83
C PRO A 188 -12.26 16.77 26.65
N ILE A 189 -11.25 17.36 26.01
CA ILE A 189 -10.31 18.30 26.64
C ILE A 189 -10.96 19.68 26.72
N ARG A 190 -11.71 19.91 27.80
CA ARG A 190 -12.38 21.19 28.09
C ARG A 190 -11.44 22.15 28.81
N LEU A 191 -11.34 23.37 28.30
CA LEU A 191 -10.59 24.45 28.93
C LEU A 191 -11.16 25.82 28.55
N GLU A 192 -10.78 26.85 29.29
CA GLU A 192 -11.12 28.23 28.96
C GLU A 192 -10.01 28.86 28.09
N TYR A 193 -10.41 29.45 26.97
CA TYR A 193 -9.53 30.20 26.08
C TYR A 193 -10.18 31.55 25.73
N GLU A 194 -9.50 32.64 26.04
CA GLU A 194 -9.99 34.01 25.82
C GLU A 194 -11.43 34.25 26.35
N GLY A 195 -11.75 33.75 27.54
CA GLY A 195 -13.05 33.92 28.19
C GLY A 195 -14.16 33.00 27.67
N LYS A 196 -13.83 32.01 26.84
CA LYS A 196 -14.79 31.02 26.30
C LYS A 196 -14.35 29.60 26.64
N GLU A 197 -15.31 28.78 27.07
CA GLU A 197 -15.09 27.35 27.19
C GLU A 197 -14.99 26.72 25.79
N ILE A 198 -13.94 25.95 25.55
CA ILE A 198 -13.70 25.24 24.29
C ILE A 198 -13.35 23.78 24.52
N LEU A 199 -13.56 22.95 23.49
CA LEU A 199 -13.00 21.61 23.38
C LEU A 199 -11.74 21.70 22.51
N LEU A 200 -10.56 21.71 23.14
CA LEU A 200 -9.29 22.02 22.47
C LEU A 200 -9.06 21.19 21.20
N THR A 201 -9.25 19.87 21.28
CA THR A 201 -9.04 18.95 20.16
C THR A 201 -9.96 19.26 18.98
N ASN A 202 -11.23 19.56 19.27
CA ASN A 202 -12.25 19.83 18.25
C ASN A 202 -12.00 21.19 17.61
N GLU A 203 -11.60 22.19 18.39
CA GLU A 203 -11.23 23.52 17.88
C GLU A 203 -9.98 23.48 17.01
N ILE A 204 -8.95 22.69 17.37
CA ILE A 204 -7.77 22.47 16.51
C ILE A 204 -8.20 21.86 15.18
N TYR A 205 -8.97 20.76 15.21
CA TYR A 205 -9.45 20.10 13.99
C TYR A 205 -10.28 21.04 13.11
N ALA A 206 -11.24 21.75 13.70
CA ALA A 206 -12.09 22.71 13.00
C ALA A 206 -11.28 23.87 12.39
N SER A 207 -10.29 24.40 13.12
CA SER A 207 -9.44 25.49 12.62
C SER A 207 -8.59 25.04 11.42
N ILE A 208 -8.02 23.82 11.47
CA ILE A 208 -7.30 23.24 10.33
C ILE A 208 -8.23 23.14 9.12
N GLN A 209 -9.42 22.55 9.29
CA GLN A 209 -10.36 22.39 8.19
C GLN A 209 -10.81 23.75 7.61
N GLN A 210 -11.06 24.75 8.46
CA GLN A 210 -11.42 26.10 8.03
C GLN A 210 -10.31 26.79 7.22
N ILE A 211 -9.04 26.63 7.59
CA ILE A 211 -7.94 27.15 6.78
C ILE A 211 -7.90 26.42 5.43
N LEU A 212 -7.94 25.08 5.45
CA LEU A 212 -7.92 24.27 4.23
C LEU A 212 -9.07 24.67 3.29
N ASP A 213 -10.28 24.86 3.81
CA ASP A 213 -11.45 25.27 3.04
C ASP A 213 -11.30 26.64 2.36
N ARG A 214 -10.43 27.52 2.86
CA ARG A 214 -10.14 28.82 2.23
C ARG A 214 -9.14 28.71 1.08
N ILE A 215 -8.41 27.61 0.95
CA ILE A 215 -7.40 27.40 -0.10
C ILE A 215 -8.07 26.91 -1.39
N GLN A 216 -7.64 27.48 -2.52
CA GLN A 216 -7.98 27.02 -3.86
C GLN A 216 -6.70 26.69 -4.61
N LEU A 217 -6.65 25.49 -5.19
CA LEU A 217 -5.62 25.10 -6.14
C LEU A 217 -6.17 25.23 -7.56
N VAL A 218 -5.39 25.82 -8.47
CA VAL A 218 -5.74 25.98 -9.88
C VAL A 218 -4.58 25.48 -10.73
N ALA A 219 -4.87 24.59 -11.68
CA ALA A 219 -3.89 24.05 -12.62
C ALA A 219 -3.97 24.79 -13.97
N ASN A 220 -2.82 25.15 -14.52
CA ASN A 220 -2.69 25.71 -15.85
C ASN A 220 -1.52 25.05 -16.62
N PRO A 221 -1.78 24.36 -17.74
CA PRO A 221 -3.11 24.03 -18.27
C PRO A 221 -3.84 23.01 -17.36
N ALA A 222 -5.17 23.04 -17.36
CA ALA A 222 -5.99 22.04 -16.64
C ALA A 222 -6.10 20.71 -17.41
N GLU A 223 -5.79 20.73 -18.71
CA GLU A 223 -5.81 19.58 -19.60
C GLU A 223 -4.54 19.57 -20.47
N ILE A 224 -3.92 18.40 -20.63
CA ILE A 224 -2.77 18.21 -21.53
C ILE A 224 -3.07 17.07 -22.51
N MET A 225 -2.76 17.30 -23.78
CA MET A 225 -2.75 16.28 -24.83
C MET A 225 -1.37 15.62 -24.88
N LEU A 226 -1.33 14.29 -24.77
CA LEU A 226 -0.09 13.54 -24.61
C LEU A 226 0.00 12.46 -25.66
N ASN A 227 1.06 12.45 -26.46
CA ASN A 227 1.34 11.32 -27.33
C ASN A 227 2.07 10.24 -26.52
N ARG A 228 1.47 9.06 -26.38
CA ARG A 228 2.02 7.97 -25.58
C ARG A 228 3.42 7.51 -25.99
N ARG A 229 3.79 7.66 -27.28
CA ARG A 229 5.14 7.34 -27.79
C ARG A 229 6.16 8.42 -27.43
N VAL A 230 5.73 9.69 -27.37
CA VAL A 230 6.61 10.86 -27.17
C VAL A 230 6.63 11.33 -25.71
N ALA A 231 5.81 10.71 -24.85
CA ALA A 231 5.68 11.01 -23.41
C ALA A 231 6.92 10.69 -22.55
N SER A 232 8.09 10.52 -23.18
CA SER A 232 9.41 10.68 -22.57
C SER A 232 9.80 12.16 -22.41
N GLY A 233 8.96 13.08 -22.91
CA GLY A 233 9.03 14.52 -22.67
C GLY A 233 8.51 14.91 -21.28
N THR A 234 9.25 15.81 -20.63
CA THR A 234 8.94 16.33 -19.31
C THR A 234 7.79 17.34 -19.40
N GLU A 235 6.55 16.83 -19.32
CA GLU A 235 5.34 17.66 -19.39
C GLU A 235 5.13 18.39 -18.07
N THR A 236 4.79 19.67 -18.17
CA THR A 236 4.78 20.56 -17.01
C THR A 236 3.46 21.27 -16.85
N VAL A 237 2.90 21.20 -15.64
CA VAL A 237 1.71 21.96 -15.25
C VAL A 237 2.08 22.92 -14.15
N VAL A 238 1.66 24.17 -14.26
CA VAL A 238 1.78 25.12 -13.15
C VAL A 238 0.53 25.00 -12.29
N VAL A 239 0.71 24.62 -11.03
CA VAL A 239 -0.35 24.66 -10.02
C VAL A 239 -0.15 25.92 -9.18
N THR A 240 -1.19 26.75 -9.11
CA THR A 240 -1.21 27.97 -8.31
C THR A 240 -2.12 27.79 -7.10
N ALA A 241 -1.62 28.11 -5.91
CA ALA A 241 -2.37 28.14 -4.67
C ALA A 241 -2.75 29.59 -4.32
N VAL A 242 -4.05 29.83 -4.15
CA VAL A 242 -4.60 31.14 -3.78
C VAL A 242 -5.67 31.00 -2.71
N TYR A 243 -5.89 32.05 -1.93
CA TYR A 243 -7.09 32.12 -1.09
C TYR A 243 -8.35 32.37 -1.93
N LYS A 244 -9.44 31.67 -1.63
CA LYS A 244 -10.70 31.72 -2.39
C LYS A 244 -11.30 33.13 -2.46
N ASP A 245 -11.21 33.88 -1.37
CA ASP A 245 -11.80 35.19 -1.16
C ASP A 245 -10.97 36.32 -1.78
N SER A 246 -9.72 36.45 -1.36
CA SER A 246 -8.83 37.56 -1.72
C SER A 246 -8.04 37.31 -3.01
N LYS A 247 -7.98 36.06 -3.48
CA LYS A 247 -7.10 35.59 -4.56
C LYS A 247 -5.61 35.85 -4.32
N LYS A 248 -5.22 36.19 -3.08
CA LYS A 248 -3.81 36.35 -2.69
C LYS A 248 -3.10 35.01 -2.80
N ALA A 249 -1.89 35.04 -3.35
CA ALA A 249 -1.00 33.89 -3.49
C ALA A 249 -0.59 33.32 -2.13
N ILE A 250 -0.47 31.99 -2.06
CA ILE A 250 -0.09 31.25 -0.85
C ILE A 250 1.32 30.67 -1.05
N PRO A 251 2.36 31.31 -0.52
CA PRO A 251 3.72 30.78 -0.61
C PRO A 251 3.93 29.63 0.36
N ASP A 252 4.95 28.83 0.10
CA ASP A 252 5.44 27.78 0.99
C ASP A 252 4.43 26.67 1.35
N LEU A 253 3.32 26.55 0.61
CA LEU A 253 2.32 25.51 0.81
C LEU A 253 2.86 24.17 0.31
N PRO A 254 2.98 23.14 1.17
CA PRO A 254 3.41 21.81 0.75
C PRO A 254 2.30 21.13 -0.06
N LEU A 255 2.67 20.59 -1.22
CA LEU A 255 1.78 19.90 -2.15
C LEU A 255 2.28 18.47 -2.39
N LYS A 256 1.35 17.58 -2.73
CA LYS A 256 1.62 16.21 -3.17
C LYS A 256 0.91 15.94 -4.49
N ALA A 257 1.62 15.37 -5.45
CA ALA A 257 1.05 14.93 -6.72
C ALA A 257 1.07 13.40 -6.83
N ALA A 258 0.04 12.83 -7.45
CA ALA A 258 -0.03 11.41 -7.77
C ALA A 258 -1.02 11.18 -8.92
N PHE A 259 -0.88 10.07 -9.63
CA PHE A 259 -1.91 9.59 -10.55
C PHE A 259 -3.11 9.09 -9.74
N GLU A 260 -4.28 9.71 -9.92
CA GLU A 260 -5.57 9.26 -9.37
C GLU A 260 -6.27 8.27 -10.31
N LYS A 261 -6.01 8.38 -11.62
CA LYS A 261 -6.49 7.47 -12.67
C LYS A 261 -5.39 7.30 -13.72
N GLY A 262 -5.18 6.07 -14.16
CA GLY A 262 -4.07 5.73 -15.05
C GLY A 262 -2.79 5.39 -14.29
N ALA A 263 -1.65 5.47 -14.98
CA ALA A 263 -0.36 5.12 -14.40
C ALA A 263 0.77 5.85 -15.13
N GLY A 264 1.76 6.28 -14.35
CA GLY A 264 2.91 7.03 -14.81
C GLY A 264 3.79 7.47 -13.65
N ASP A 265 4.80 8.27 -13.98
CA ASP A 265 5.76 8.81 -13.01
C ASP A 265 5.53 10.32 -12.87
N VAL A 266 5.41 10.77 -11.62
CA VAL A 266 5.31 12.16 -11.22
C VAL A 266 6.11 12.32 -9.94
N PHE A 267 6.87 13.41 -9.79
CA PHE A 267 7.52 13.66 -8.49
C PHE A 267 6.44 13.80 -7.41
N PRO A 268 6.60 13.17 -6.24
CA PRO A 268 5.52 13.07 -5.27
C PRO A 268 5.33 14.35 -4.47
N GLU A 269 6.40 15.11 -4.22
CA GLU A 269 6.39 16.23 -3.28
C GLU A 269 6.78 17.54 -3.95
N TYR A 270 6.05 18.60 -3.60
CA TYR A 270 6.25 19.94 -4.11
C TYR A 270 5.99 20.98 -3.02
N LYS A 271 6.42 22.19 -3.29
CA LYS A 271 6.13 23.38 -2.47
C LYS A 271 5.81 24.55 -3.40
N THR A 272 4.89 25.43 -2.99
CA THR A 272 4.65 26.67 -3.73
C THR A 272 5.75 27.71 -3.46
N ASP A 273 6.08 28.49 -4.47
CA ASP A 273 7.03 29.60 -4.39
C ASP A 273 6.39 30.89 -3.85
N ALA A 274 7.14 32.00 -3.85
CA ALA A 274 6.67 33.31 -3.39
C ALA A 274 5.44 33.84 -4.16
N SER A 275 5.20 33.36 -5.38
CA SER A 275 4.03 33.69 -6.21
C SER A 275 2.86 32.71 -6.01
N GLY A 276 3.00 31.75 -5.09
CA GLY A 276 2.03 30.70 -4.84
C GLY A 276 2.02 29.62 -5.91
N GLN A 277 3.07 29.51 -6.73
CA GLN A 277 3.12 28.59 -7.86
C GLN A 277 4.03 27.40 -7.59
N SER A 278 3.68 26.24 -8.16
CA SER A 278 4.54 25.08 -8.20
C SER A 278 4.46 24.40 -9.56
N LYS A 279 5.63 24.02 -10.10
CA LYS A 279 5.74 23.38 -11.41
C LYS A 279 5.73 21.86 -11.24
N ILE A 280 4.60 21.26 -11.55
CA ILE A 280 4.37 19.82 -11.44
C ILE A 280 4.92 19.14 -12.69
N LEU A 281 5.75 18.12 -12.47
CA LEU A 281 6.53 17.46 -13.49
C LEU A 281 6.04 16.04 -13.73
N ILE A 282 5.47 15.80 -14.91
CA ILE A 282 5.01 14.48 -15.34
C ILE A 282 6.09 13.91 -16.24
N THR A 283 6.78 12.87 -15.77
CA THR A 283 7.99 12.34 -16.42
C THR A 283 7.75 11.11 -17.26
N LYS A 284 6.65 10.38 -17.01
CA LYS A 284 6.30 9.18 -17.77
C LYS A 284 4.81 8.89 -17.71
N ILE A 285 4.28 8.31 -18.78
CA ILE A 285 2.93 7.74 -18.83
C ILE A 285 3.05 6.29 -19.27
N SER A 286 2.59 5.36 -18.44
CA SER A 286 2.66 3.93 -18.71
C SER A 286 1.29 3.32 -19.01
N SER A 287 0.19 3.93 -18.53
CA SER A 287 -1.15 3.42 -18.84
C SER A 287 -1.56 3.71 -20.30
N LYS A 288 -2.35 2.79 -20.85
CA LYS A 288 -2.99 2.88 -22.17
C LYS A 288 -4.34 3.62 -22.14
N ASP A 289 -4.80 4.02 -20.95
CA ASP A 289 -6.06 4.71 -20.79
C ASP A 289 -6.01 6.06 -21.52
N VAL A 290 -7.04 6.31 -22.32
CA VAL A 290 -7.17 7.54 -23.13
C VAL A 290 -7.33 8.76 -22.23
N GLU A 291 -7.94 8.58 -21.06
CA GLU A 291 -8.10 9.64 -20.06
C GLU A 291 -7.47 9.20 -18.74
N GLN A 292 -6.48 9.96 -18.30
CA GLN A 292 -5.78 9.78 -17.03
C GLN A 292 -5.86 11.07 -16.23
N THR A 293 -5.63 10.96 -14.91
CA THR A 293 -5.77 12.10 -14.02
C THR A 293 -4.58 12.15 -13.07
N VAL A 294 -3.89 13.28 -13.06
CA VAL A 294 -2.91 13.60 -12.01
C VAL A 294 -3.61 14.52 -11.01
N GLY A 295 -3.78 14.05 -9.78
CA GLY A 295 -4.30 14.84 -8.68
C GLY A 295 -3.16 15.54 -7.95
N VAL A 296 -3.31 16.84 -7.71
CA VAL A 296 -2.40 17.64 -6.89
C VAL A 296 -3.18 18.16 -5.70
N LYS A 297 -2.73 17.82 -4.49
CA LYS A 297 -3.41 18.19 -3.24
C LYS A 297 -2.43 18.75 -2.21
N VAL A 298 -2.95 19.48 -1.23
CA VAL A 298 -2.15 19.90 -0.07
C VAL A 298 -1.60 18.68 0.67
N ASN A 299 -0.29 18.67 0.93
CA ASN A 299 0.38 17.60 1.65
C ASN A 299 0.35 17.86 3.16
N MET A 300 -0.76 17.45 3.80
CA MET A 300 -0.95 17.65 5.24
C MET A 300 0.08 16.91 6.10
N LEU A 301 0.62 15.77 5.62
CA LEU A 301 1.63 15.01 6.35
C LEU A 301 2.94 15.78 6.53
N ASN A 302 3.24 16.73 5.64
CA ASN A 302 4.45 17.54 5.74
C ASN A 302 4.45 18.43 7.00
N PHE A 303 3.28 18.84 7.50
CA PHE A 303 3.18 19.62 8.74
C PHE A 303 3.45 18.81 10.01
N ALA A 304 3.36 17.47 9.95
CA ALA A 304 3.69 16.59 11.08
C ALA A 304 5.21 16.45 11.30
N GLY A 305 6.02 16.80 10.29
CA GLY A 305 7.47 16.56 10.29
C GLY A 305 7.84 15.11 9.93
N ALA A 306 9.09 14.74 10.19
CA ALA A 306 9.69 13.48 9.70
C ALA A 306 9.08 12.20 10.30
N ASN A 307 8.37 12.29 11.43
CA ASN A 307 7.83 11.15 12.16
C ASN A 307 6.32 11.33 12.40
N ALA A 308 5.52 11.42 11.33
CA ALA A 308 4.08 11.43 11.46
C ALA A 308 3.60 10.13 12.13
N SER A 309 2.81 10.24 13.21
CA SER A 309 2.25 9.07 13.87
C SER A 309 1.20 8.38 12.98
N PRO A 310 0.90 7.10 13.22
CA PRO A 310 -0.24 6.44 12.58
C PRO A 310 -1.57 7.18 12.83
N ILE A 311 -1.74 7.76 14.02
CA ILE A 311 -2.94 8.54 14.39
C ILE A 311 -3.05 9.80 13.52
N TYR A 312 -1.94 10.53 13.36
CA TYR A 312 -1.88 11.71 12.50
C TYR A 312 -2.32 11.37 11.07
N SER A 313 -1.80 10.28 10.52
CA SER A 313 -2.12 9.84 9.16
C SER A 313 -3.62 9.54 9.01
N LEU A 314 -4.19 8.81 9.97
CA LEU A 314 -5.63 8.50 9.97
C LEU A 314 -6.50 9.76 10.04
N VAL A 315 -6.09 10.76 10.83
CA VAL A 315 -6.85 12.02 10.97
C VAL A 315 -6.74 12.86 9.70
N ALA A 316 -5.53 12.98 9.14
CA ALA A 316 -5.28 13.68 7.90
C ALA A 316 -6.09 13.07 6.73
N GLU A 317 -6.24 11.74 6.67
CA GLU A 317 -7.07 11.07 5.66
C GLU A 317 -8.56 11.44 5.73
N ARG A 318 -9.05 11.84 6.91
CA ARG A 318 -10.45 12.24 7.10
C ARG A 318 -10.70 13.72 6.84
N MET A 319 -9.65 14.55 6.83
CA MET A 319 -9.75 15.96 6.49
C MET A 319 -9.95 16.15 4.98
N VAL A 320 -10.72 17.16 4.60
CA VAL A 320 -10.92 17.50 3.19
C VAL A 320 -9.79 18.41 2.75
N ALA A 321 -8.78 17.82 2.11
CA ALA A 321 -7.65 18.55 1.56
C ALA A 321 -8.01 19.28 0.25
N PRO A 322 -7.58 20.54 0.06
CA PRO A 322 -7.69 21.24 -1.21
C PRO A 322 -6.94 20.46 -2.28
N LYS A 323 -7.62 20.24 -3.41
CA LYS A 323 -7.08 19.49 -4.54
C LYS A 323 -7.47 20.10 -5.87
N VAL A 324 -6.63 19.86 -6.87
CA VAL A 324 -6.92 20.13 -8.28
C VAL A 324 -6.49 18.93 -9.11
N ASN A 325 -7.28 18.64 -10.14
CA ASN A 325 -7.02 17.53 -11.04
C ASN A 325 -6.57 18.08 -12.39
N VAL A 326 -5.48 17.51 -12.91
CA VAL A 326 -5.00 17.73 -14.27
C VAL A 326 -5.48 16.56 -15.11
N LEU A 327 -6.26 16.85 -16.15
CA LEU A 327 -6.72 15.84 -17.10
C LEU A 327 -5.64 15.59 -18.15
N LEU A 328 -5.29 14.32 -18.33
CA LEU A 328 -4.35 13.88 -19.35
C LEU A 328 -5.12 13.13 -20.43
N LYS A 329 -5.11 13.68 -21.65
CA LYS A 329 -5.69 13.05 -22.83
C LYS A 329 -4.61 12.38 -23.65
N VAL A 330 -4.52 11.06 -23.49
CA VAL A 330 -3.50 10.26 -24.15
C VAL A 330 -3.96 9.88 -25.54
N GLN A 331 -3.23 10.37 -26.54
CA GLN A 331 -3.41 10.01 -27.93
C GLN A 331 -2.81 8.63 -28.19
N ARG A 332 -3.60 7.79 -28.86
CA ARG A 332 -3.16 6.46 -29.29
C ARG A 332 -2.25 6.59 -30.50
N PRO A 333 -1.07 5.96 -30.49
CA PRO A 333 -0.20 6.00 -31.66
C PRO A 333 -0.86 5.33 -32.86
N ILE A 334 -0.76 5.96 -34.03
CA ILE A 334 -1.37 5.47 -35.27
C ILE A 334 -0.36 4.67 -36.10
N VAL A 335 -0.73 3.46 -36.52
CA VAL A 335 0.12 2.53 -37.27
C VAL A 335 -0.43 2.27 -38.66
N TYR A 336 0.43 2.37 -39.67
CA TYR A 336 0.19 1.89 -41.02
C TYR A 336 0.90 0.54 -41.20
N ILE A 337 0.18 -0.48 -41.67
CA ILE A 337 0.73 -1.82 -41.88
C ILE A 337 0.82 -2.14 -43.38
N THR A 338 1.96 -2.69 -43.80
CA THR A 338 2.09 -3.49 -45.02
C THR A 338 2.33 -4.94 -44.64
N SER A 339 1.66 -5.87 -45.31
CA SER A 339 1.83 -7.30 -45.06
C SER A 339 1.86 -8.11 -46.35
N GLU A 340 2.65 -9.17 -46.33
CA GLU A 340 2.62 -10.24 -47.33
C GLU A 340 2.84 -11.59 -46.64
N GLU A 341 1.79 -12.43 -46.58
CA GLU A 341 1.87 -13.77 -46.02
C GLU A 341 1.61 -14.85 -47.08
N ARG A 342 2.53 -15.82 -47.16
CA ARG A 342 2.50 -16.91 -48.12
C ARG A 342 2.54 -18.28 -47.43
N THR A 343 1.80 -19.23 -47.99
CA THR A 343 1.90 -20.65 -47.61
C THR A 343 2.50 -21.39 -48.80
N LEU A 344 3.64 -22.05 -48.58
CA LEU A 344 4.36 -22.82 -49.59
C LEU A 344 4.62 -22.02 -50.88
N GLY A 345 4.90 -20.71 -50.73
CA GLY A 345 5.11 -19.78 -51.84
C GLY A 345 3.84 -19.18 -52.49
N ALA A 346 2.64 -19.64 -52.11
CA ALA A 346 1.38 -19.10 -52.60
C ALA A 346 0.78 -18.08 -51.62
N ASN A 347 0.18 -17.00 -52.13
CA ASN A 347 -0.45 -15.97 -51.28
C ASN A 347 -1.58 -16.56 -50.44
N LYS A 348 -1.64 -16.18 -49.16
CA LYS A 348 -2.72 -16.55 -48.25
C LYS A 348 -3.91 -15.60 -48.43
N SER A 349 -5.10 -16.12 -48.17
CA SER A 349 -6.33 -15.31 -48.04
C SER A 349 -6.52 -14.75 -46.62
N ASN A 350 -5.77 -15.24 -45.64
CA ASN A 350 -5.83 -14.83 -44.25
C ASN A 350 -4.41 -14.66 -43.68
N ASP A 351 -4.07 -13.41 -43.36
CA ASP A 351 -2.80 -13.00 -42.78
C ASP A 351 -2.80 -13.23 -41.26
N GLN A 352 -2.53 -14.48 -40.85
CA GLN A 352 -2.67 -14.93 -39.47
C GLN A 352 -1.71 -14.19 -38.52
N ILE A 353 -0.47 -13.96 -38.95
CA ILE A 353 0.54 -13.24 -38.16
C ILE A 353 0.14 -11.78 -38.02
N THR A 354 -0.20 -11.14 -39.14
CA THR A 354 -0.62 -9.73 -39.19
C THR A 354 -1.85 -9.47 -38.32
N ASN A 355 -2.86 -10.34 -38.41
CA ASN A 355 -4.07 -10.23 -37.59
C ASN A 355 -3.75 -10.38 -36.09
N ARG A 356 -2.80 -11.26 -35.73
CA ARG A 356 -2.37 -11.40 -34.33
C ARG A 356 -1.65 -10.14 -33.83
N VAL A 357 -0.75 -9.57 -34.62
CA VAL A 357 -0.07 -8.30 -34.30
C VAL A 357 -1.07 -7.16 -34.16
N LYS A 358 -2.02 -7.02 -35.10
CA LYS A 358 -3.10 -6.01 -35.04
C LYS A 358 -3.91 -6.11 -33.75
N ASN A 359 -4.35 -7.32 -33.38
CA ASN A 359 -5.13 -7.55 -32.17
C ASN A 359 -4.34 -7.20 -30.90
N PHE A 360 -3.07 -7.61 -30.84
CA PHE A 360 -2.19 -7.30 -29.72
C PHE A 360 -1.96 -5.79 -29.56
N LEU A 361 -1.65 -5.08 -30.65
CA LEU A 361 -1.44 -3.64 -30.60
C LEU A 361 -2.73 -2.86 -30.32
N THR A 362 -3.86 -3.27 -30.88
CA THR A 362 -5.18 -2.65 -30.57
C THR A 362 -5.49 -2.79 -29.08
N SER A 363 -5.34 -4.00 -28.52
CA SER A 363 -5.54 -4.23 -27.08
C SER A 363 -4.50 -3.51 -26.22
N SER A 364 -3.34 -3.21 -26.78
CA SER A 364 -2.27 -2.42 -26.18
C SER A 364 -2.44 -0.91 -26.37
N GLY A 365 -3.52 -0.42 -27.01
CA GLY A 365 -3.84 1.01 -27.11
C GLY A 365 -3.26 1.72 -28.34
N PHE A 366 -3.08 1.02 -29.45
CA PHE A 366 -2.72 1.59 -30.76
C PHE A 366 -3.94 1.65 -31.68
N GLU A 367 -3.87 2.53 -32.67
CA GLU A 367 -4.86 2.64 -33.74
C GLU A 367 -4.22 2.33 -35.10
N PHE A 368 -5.04 1.90 -36.06
CA PHE A 368 -4.58 1.55 -37.41
C PHE A 368 -5.22 2.45 -38.45
N THR A 369 -4.46 2.76 -39.51
CA THR A 369 -4.91 3.55 -40.65
C THR A 369 -4.44 2.91 -41.95
N ASP A 370 -5.25 3.04 -43.00
CA ASP A 370 -4.85 2.65 -44.37
C ASP A 370 -4.07 3.76 -45.08
N SER A 371 -3.99 4.95 -44.49
CA SER A 371 -3.27 6.10 -45.04
C SER A 371 -1.91 6.26 -44.35
N ARG A 372 -0.83 5.94 -45.08
CA ARG A 372 0.55 6.11 -44.59
C ARG A 372 0.85 7.53 -44.09
N GLY A 373 0.28 8.55 -44.71
CA GLY A 373 0.49 9.95 -44.33
C GLY A 373 -0.15 10.37 -43.00
N LYS A 374 -1.06 9.55 -42.45
CA LYS A 374 -1.70 9.78 -41.13
C LYS A 374 -1.07 8.96 -40.01
N ALA A 375 -0.13 8.07 -40.33
CA ALA A 375 0.49 7.18 -39.36
C ALA A 375 1.76 7.80 -38.78
N GLU A 376 2.04 7.45 -37.52
CA GLU A 376 3.30 7.72 -36.86
C GLU A 376 4.31 6.59 -37.10
N LEU A 377 3.78 5.38 -37.31
CA LEU A 377 4.56 4.17 -37.52
C LEU A 377 4.19 3.48 -38.81
N TRP A 378 5.22 2.99 -39.48
CA TRP A 378 5.07 1.99 -40.51
C TRP A 378 5.59 0.67 -40.01
N MET A 379 4.74 -0.35 -40.09
CA MET A 379 5.06 -1.72 -39.76
C MET A 379 4.98 -2.58 -41.02
N ASP A 380 6.04 -3.32 -41.29
CA ASP A 380 6.14 -4.23 -42.42
C ASP A 380 6.24 -5.67 -41.93
N ILE A 381 5.35 -6.54 -42.40
CA ILE A 381 5.24 -7.94 -41.98
C ILE A 381 5.35 -8.83 -43.22
N ASN A 382 6.40 -9.63 -43.30
CA ASN A 382 6.54 -10.63 -44.36
C ASN A 382 6.62 -12.02 -43.73
N ALA A 383 5.83 -12.98 -44.23
CA ALA A 383 5.92 -14.37 -43.77
C ALA A 383 5.75 -15.35 -44.93
N ASN A 384 6.53 -16.43 -44.90
CA ASN A 384 6.38 -17.51 -45.85
C ASN A 384 6.63 -18.86 -45.17
N SER A 385 5.82 -19.87 -45.52
CA SER A 385 6.15 -21.25 -45.22
C SER A 385 6.84 -21.94 -46.39
N GLU A 386 7.78 -22.82 -46.07
CA GLU A 386 8.54 -23.59 -47.05
C GLU A 386 8.46 -25.09 -46.75
N LYS A 387 8.50 -25.90 -47.80
CA LYS A 387 8.55 -27.35 -47.68
C LYS A 387 9.89 -27.78 -47.09
N GLY A 388 9.82 -28.60 -46.05
CA GLY A 388 10.96 -29.27 -45.45
C GLY A 388 11.06 -30.73 -45.87
N ALA A 389 11.85 -31.48 -45.09
CA ALA A 389 12.02 -32.91 -45.28
C ALA A 389 10.72 -33.70 -45.00
N VAL A 390 10.66 -34.92 -45.54
CA VAL A 390 9.65 -35.91 -45.19
C VAL A 390 10.34 -37.04 -44.43
N SER A 391 9.80 -37.43 -43.29
CA SER A 391 10.34 -38.52 -42.47
C SER A 391 9.22 -39.52 -42.17
N GLY A 392 9.27 -40.69 -42.80
CA GLY A 392 8.17 -41.65 -42.78
C GLY A 392 6.90 -41.02 -43.39
N SER A 393 5.81 -41.01 -42.61
CA SER A 393 4.53 -40.38 -42.98
C SER A 393 4.41 -38.90 -42.57
N ILE A 394 5.46 -38.32 -41.97
CA ILE A 394 5.44 -36.97 -41.43
C ILE A 394 6.10 -35.99 -42.40
N TYR A 395 5.32 -35.00 -42.81
CA TYR A 395 5.74 -33.86 -43.63
C TYR A 395 6.15 -32.70 -42.73
N ILE A 396 7.34 -32.17 -42.96
CA ILE A 396 7.87 -31.03 -42.21
C ILE A 396 7.75 -29.76 -43.07
N THR A 397 7.36 -28.66 -42.44
CA THR A 397 7.43 -27.31 -43.03
C THR A 397 8.07 -26.34 -42.07
N TYR A 398 8.55 -25.24 -42.61
CA TYR A 398 9.21 -24.18 -41.83
C TYR A 398 8.57 -22.84 -42.18
N VAL A 399 8.12 -22.10 -41.19
CA VAL A 399 7.67 -20.71 -41.35
C VAL A 399 8.81 -19.77 -40.97
N THR A 400 9.13 -18.85 -41.86
CA THR A 400 9.98 -17.70 -41.55
C THR A 400 9.13 -16.44 -41.63
N ALA A 401 9.16 -15.61 -40.60
CA ALA A 401 8.47 -14.33 -40.57
C ALA A 401 9.42 -13.20 -40.15
N VAL A 402 9.35 -12.06 -40.82
CA VAL A 402 10.12 -10.86 -40.53
C VAL A 402 9.15 -9.73 -40.21
N ILE A 403 9.35 -9.06 -39.08
CA ILE A 403 8.55 -7.91 -38.66
C ILE A 403 9.50 -6.73 -38.45
N LYS A 404 9.23 -5.62 -39.12
CA LYS A 404 9.99 -4.37 -38.99
C LYS A 404 9.09 -3.22 -38.62
N VAL A 405 9.58 -2.28 -37.82
CA VAL A 405 8.88 -1.06 -37.42
C VAL A 405 9.78 0.14 -37.62
N VAL A 406 9.25 1.13 -38.34
CA VAL A 406 9.92 2.38 -38.69
C VAL A 406 9.10 3.57 -38.20
N THR A 407 9.75 4.55 -37.57
CA THR A 407 9.12 5.84 -37.26
C THR A 407 9.01 6.66 -38.54
N LEU A 408 7.82 7.16 -38.88
CA LEU A 408 7.61 7.89 -40.13
C LEU A 408 8.09 9.35 -40.07
N SER A 409 8.23 9.93 -38.87
CA SER A 409 8.77 11.28 -38.68
C SER A 409 10.27 11.38 -38.98
N GLU A 410 11.05 10.39 -38.55
CA GLU A 410 12.51 10.35 -38.67
C GLU A 410 13.01 9.35 -39.71
N ASN A 411 12.11 8.54 -40.27
CA ASN A 411 12.42 7.40 -41.13
C ASN A 411 13.46 6.46 -40.50
N LYS A 412 13.33 6.19 -39.20
CA LYS A 412 14.26 5.39 -38.42
C LYS A 412 13.65 4.03 -38.06
N GLU A 413 14.36 2.95 -38.39
CA GLU A 413 13.99 1.62 -37.92
C GLU A 413 14.25 1.54 -36.41
N ILE A 414 13.19 1.25 -35.64
CA ILE A 414 13.22 1.19 -34.17
C ILE A 414 13.05 -0.23 -33.64
N TYR A 415 12.60 -1.16 -34.47
CA TYR A 415 12.46 -2.56 -34.12
C TYR A 415 12.52 -3.42 -35.39
N ALA A 416 13.24 -4.54 -35.30
CA ALA A 416 13.23 -5.59 -36.30
C ALA A 416 13.39 -6.95 -35.60
N THR A 417 12.63 -7.94 -36.04
CA THR A 417 12.73 -9.31 -35.53
C THR A 417 12.43 -10.32 -36.62
N THR A 418 12.92 -11.54 -36.39
CA THR A 418 12.72 -12.68 -37.28
C THR A 418 12.28 -13.88 -36.45
N LEU A 419 11.17 -14.50 -36.84
CA LEU A 419 10.83 -15.87 -36.44
C LEU A 419 11.51 -16.80 -37.43
N ASP A 420 12.67 -17.33 -37.07
CA ASP A 420 13.48 -18.12 -37.99
C ASP A 420 13.05 -19.59 -38.02
N ARG A 421 12.61 -20.05 -39.20
CA ARG A 421 12.31 -21.46 -39.52
C ARG A 421 11.55 -22.21 -38.41
N ILE A 422 10.42 -21.65 -37.96
CA ILE A 422 9.55 -22.30 -36.99
C ILE A 422 8.95 -23.56 -37.62
N LYS A 423 9.16 -24.71 -36.97
CA LYS A 423 8.91 -26.03 -37.54
C LYS A 423 7.50 -26.54 -37.25
N GLY A 424 6.80 -26.94 -38.30
CA GLY A 424 5.57 -27.74 -38.23
C GLY A 424 5.79 -29.17 -38.72
N TYR A 425 4.93 -30.07 -38.28
CA TYR A 425 4.86 -31.48 -38.66
C TYR A 425 3.39 -31.92 -38.80
N SER A 426 3.07 -32.58 -39.91
CA SER A 426 1.75 -33.19 -40.08
C SER A 426 1.77 -34.31 -41.12
N LEU A 427 0.62 -34.84 -41.48
CA LEU A 427 0.47 -35.91 -42.47
C LEU A 427 0.52 -35.40 -43.92
N ASP A 428 0.55 -34.09 -44.12
CA ASP A 428 0.71 -33.42 -45.42
C ASP A 428 1.33 -32.01 -45.23
N TYR A 429 1.84 -31.43 -46.32
CA TYR A 429 2.50 -30.12 -46.28
C TYR A 429 1.57 -28.95 -45.91
N GLU A 430 0.27 -29.00 -46.25
CA GLU A 430 -0.67 -27.91 -45.93
C GLU A 430 -0.96 -27.87 -44.43
N ARG A 431 -1.31 -29.02 -43.85
CA ARG A 431 -1.54 -29.15 -42.40
C ARG A 431 -0.26 -28.90 -41.61
N SER A 432 0.88 -29.36 -42.12
CA SER A 432 2.19 -29.07 -41.53
C SER A 432 2.47 -27.58 -41.52
N SER A 433 2.19 -26.89 -42.64
CA SER A 433 2.34 -25.43 -42.73
C SER A 433 1.42 -24.71 -41.76
N GLN A 434 0.17 -25.16 -41.61
CA GLN A 434 -0.76 -24.55 -40.66
C GLN A 434 -0.27 -24.73 -39.21
N GLU A 435 0.26 -25.89 -38.88
CA GLU A 435 0.86 -26.12 -37.56
C GLU A 435 2.11 -25.26 -37.33
N ALA A 436 2.97 -25.11 -38.34
CA ALA A 436 4.13 -24.22 -38.28
C ALA A 436 3.71 -22.77 -38.00
N TYR A 437 2.69 -22.27 -38.70
CA TYR A 437 2.12 -20.93 -38.47
C TYR A 437 1.54 -20.81 -37.05
N ASN A 438 0.79 -21.81 -36.56
CA ASN A 438 0.25 -21.79 -35.20
C ASN A 438 1.37 -21.70 -34.15
N LYS A 439 2.46 -22.47 -34.32
CA LYS A 439 3.64 -22.39 -33.46
C LYS A 439 4.35 -21.03 -33.56
N SER A 440 4.42 -20.44 -34.75
CA SER A 440 4.94 -19.08 -34.92
C SER A 440 4.12 -18.06 -34.12
N LEU A 441 2.80 -18.21 -34.07
CA LEU A 441 1.94 -17.33 -33.26
C LEU A 441 2.24 -17.46 -31.77
N GLU A 442 2.51 -18.67 -31.26
CA GLU A 442 2.86 -18.88 -29.85
C GLU A 442 4.19 -18.19 -29.48
N VAL A 443 5.21 -18.32 -30.33
CA VAL A 443 6.52 -17.66 -30.13
C VAL A 443 6.35 -16.13 -30.23
N LEU A 444 5.60 -15.68 -31.23
CA LEU A 444 5.27 -14.27 -31.43
C LEU A 444 4.63 -13.67 -30.18
N GLU A 445 3.63 -14.34 -29.60
CA GLU A 445 2.92 -13.86 -28.41
C GLU A 445 3.76 -13.83 -27.14
N LYS A 446 4.50 -14.91 -26.88
CA LYS A 446 5.23 -15.06 -25.62
C LYS A 446 6.49 -14.20 -25.55
N GLU A 447 7.15 -14.00 -26.70
CA GLU A 447 8.48 -13.41 -26.73
C GLU A 447 8.50 -12.10 -27.52
N LYS A 448 8.04 -12.13 -28.78
CA LYS A 448 8.33 -11.03 -29.73
C LYS A 448 7.38 -9.85 -29.62
N LEU A 449 6.11 -10.06 -29.32
CA LEU A 449 5.15 -8.97 -29.14
C LEU A 449 5.45 -8.10 -27.90
N PRO A 450 5.83 -8.66 -26.73
CA PRO A 450 6.31 -7.87 -25.60
C PRO A 450 7.58 -7.06 -25.92
N GLU A 451 8.57 -7.68 -26.59
CA GLU A 451 9.78 -6.98 -27.05
C GLU A 451 9.43 -5.83 -28.00
N LEU A 452 8.57 -6.09 -28.99
CA LEU A 452 8.08 -5.10 -29.94
C LEU A 452 7.40 -3.94 -29.22
N LEU A 453 6.48 -4.23 -28.30
CA LEU A 453 5.74 -3.20 -27.54
C LEU A 453 6.69 -2.27 -26.78
N ASN A 454 7.70 -2.83 -26.12
CA ASN A 454 8.68 -2.06 -25.38
C ASN A 454 9.51 -1.17 -26.31
N ALA A 455 9.94 -1.67 -27.46
CA ALA A 455 10.71 -0.90 -28.43
C ALA A 455 9.89 0.24 -29.07
N ILE A 456 8.58 0.04 -29.27
CA ILE A 456 7.71 1.06 -29.89
C ILE A 456 7.16 2.10 -28.90
N LEU A 457 7.33 1.90 -27.59
CA LEU A 457 6.94 2.85 -26.55
C LEU A 457 8.12 3.66 -25.99
N GLN A 458 9.35 3.32 -26.38
CA GLN A 458 10.54 4.15 -26.18
C GLN A 458 10.59 5.23 -27.27
#